data_AF-A0A519SZY2-F1
#
_entry.id   AF-A0A519SZY2-F1
#
_cell.length_a   1.000
_cell.length_b   1.000
_cell.length_c   1.000
_cell.angle_alpha   90.00
_cell.angle_beta   90.00
_cell.angle_gamma   90.00
#
_symmetry.space_group_name_H-M   'P 1'
#
loop_
_entity.id
_entity.type
_entity.pdbx_description
1 polymer ?
#
loop_
_entity_poly.entity_id
_entity_poly.type
_entity_poly.pdbx_seq_one_letter_code
_entity_poly.pdbx_strand_id
1 'polypeptide(L)'
;MPPALAERARDAAVAIAQQLGYVGVLCVEFFVVDDGSAHGGLVVNEMAPRPHNSGHYTIDACDASQFDLQVHAMAGLPLPQPRQHSPAIMLNLLGNVWFDADGQLQEPDWYAVLSLPGTHLHLYGKLEARAGRKMGHLTITGPDVASVKTVARRAAELLGLPGLDAI
;
A
#
# COMPACT_ATOMS: atom_id res chain seq x y z
N MET A 1 12.72 1.90 7.44
CA MET A 1 12.69 3.27 7.97
C MET A 1 13.15 3.23 9.43
N PRO A 2 14.02 4.15 9.89
CA PRO A 2 14.41 4.24 11.30
C PRO A 2 13.19 4.49 12.21
N PRO A 3 13.10 3.88 13.42
CA PRO A 3 11.95 4.05 14.31
C PRO A 3 11.64 5.50 14.66
N ALA A 4 12.67 6.31 14.96
CA ALA A 4 12.50 7.73 15.30
C ALA A 4 11.88 8.55 14.16
N LEU A 5 12.18 8.20 12.89
CA LEU A 5 11.58 8.87 11.73
C LEU A 5 10.10 8.48 11.57
N ALA A 6 9.78 7.21 11.85
CA ALA A 6 8.40 6.71 11.83
C ALA A 6 7.52 7.40 12.89
N GLU A 7 8.04 7.55 14.11
CA GLU A 7 7.36 8.24 15.21
C GLU A 7 7.08 9.70 14.86
N ARG A 8 8.09 10.43 14.35
CA ARG A 8 7.91 11.82 13.91
C ARG A 8 6.83 11.97 12.82
N ALA A 9 6.80 11.06 11.85
CA ALA A 9 5.79 11.09 10.79
C ALA A 9 4.37 10.85 11.34
N ARG A 10 4.22 9.89 12.26
CA ARG A 10 2.95 9.61 12.95
C ARG A 10 2.49 10.81 13.76
N ASP A 11 3.38 11.39 14.56
CA ASP A 11 3.04 12.50 15.45
C ASP A 11 2.64 13.74 14.64
N ALA A 12 3.32 14.01 13.51
CA ALA A 12 2.93 15.06 12.58
C ALA A 12 1.53 14.81 11.96
N ALA A 13 1.25 13.59 11.51
CA ALA A 13 -0.07 13.24 10.97
C ALA A 13 -1.20 13.39 12.01
N VAL A 14 -0.95 12.99 13.26
CA VAL A 14 -1.89 13.17 14.38
C VAL A 14 -2.11 14.67 14.65
N ALA A 15 -1.06 15.47 14.70
CA ALA A 15 -1.17 16.91 14.92
C ALA A 15 -1.99 17.60 13.81
N ILE A 16 -1.78 17.23 12.55
CA ILE A 16 -2.58 17.72 11.41
C ILE A 16 -4.06 17.37 11.60
N ALA A 17 -4.37 16.10 11.87
CA ALA A 17 -5.75 15.65 12.06
C ALA A 17 -6.44 16.38 13.23
N GLN A 18 -5.73 16.59 14.35
CA GLN A 18 -6.25 17.30 15.52
C GLN A 18 -6.55 18.77 15.20
N GLN A 19 -5.62 19.49 14.54
CA GLN A 19 -5.80 20.90 14.19
C GLN A 19 -6.95 21.11 13.20
N LEU A 20 -7.22 20.15 12.34
CA LEU A 20 -8.36 20.18 11.42
C LEU A 20 -9.69 19.77 12.08
N GLY A 21 -9.66 19.25 13.32
CA GLY A 21 -10.84 18.61 13.92
C GLY A 21 -11.37 17.44 13.07
N TYR A 22 -10.45 16.71 12.43
CA TYR A 22 -10.80 15.76 11.37
C TYR A 22 -11.39 14.45 11.92
N VAL A 23 -12.46 13.96 11.30
CA VAL A 23 -13.12 12.69 11.63
C VAL A 23 -13.09 11.77 10.40
N GLY A 24 -12.33 10.68 10.49
CA GLY A 24 -12.19 9.70 9.41
C GLY A 24 -10.77 9.17 9.31
N VAL A 25 -10.45 8.59 8.15
CA VAL A 25 -9.08 8.21 7.79
C VAL A 25 -8.42 9.34 7.02
N LEU A 26 -7.19 9.69 7.41
CA LEU A 26 -6.35 10.69 6.77
C LEU A 26 -5.02 10.06 6.42
N CYS A 27 -4.63 10.12 5.15
CA CYS A 27 -3.27 9.80 4.72
C CYS A 27 -2.49 11.10 4.56
N VAL A 28 -1.26 11.13 5.07
CA VAL A 28 -0.32 12.24 4.90
C VAL A 28 0.94 11.69 4.25
N GLU A 29 1.34 12.29 3.14
CA GLU A 29 2.53 11.90 2.39
C GLU A 29 3.67 12.86 2.69
N PHE A 30 4.86 12.30 2.90
CA PHE A 30 6.04 13.05 3.29
C PHE A 30 7.18 12.78 2.31
N PHE A 31 8.03 13.79 2.14
CA PHE A 31 9.39 13.61 1.66
C PHE A 31 10.35 13.50 2.84
N VAL A 32 11.32 12.59 2.72
CA VAL A 32 12.50 12.57 3.58
C VAL A 32 13.58 13.34 2.87
N VAL A 33 14.03 14.44 3.45
CA VAL A 33 15.06 15.31 2.89
C VAL A 33 16.33 15.21 3.72
N ASP A 34 17.50 15.29 3.07
CA ASP A 34 18.75 15.47 3.79
C ASP A 34 18.81 16.88 4.37
N ASP A 35 18.81 16.98 5.69
CA ASP A 35 18.93 18.21 6.46
C ASP A 35 20.21 18.23 7.34
N GLY A 36 21.13 17.29 7.11
CA GLY A 36 22.33 17.09 7.93
C GLY A 36 22.09 16.34 9.24
N SER A 37 20.86 15.93 9.56
CA SER A 37 20.58 15.06 10.71
C SER A 37 20.83 13.58 10.38
N ALA A 38 20.97 12.75 11.41
CA ALA A 38 21.26 11.31 11.26
C ALA A 38 20.21 10.52 10.46
N HIS A 39 18.98 11.02 10.36
CA HIS A 39 17.85 10.33 9.72
C HIS A 39 17.08 11.20 8.72
N GLY A 40 17.55 12.42 8.46
CA GLY A 40 16.89 13.41 7.61
C GLY A 40 15.69 14.13 8.24
N GLY A 41 15.27 15.16 7.54
CA GLY A 41 14.08 15.96 7.81
C GLY A 41 12.83 15.36 7.17
N LEU A 42 11.65 15.62 7.76
CA LEU A 42 10.36 15.29 7.17
C LEU A 42 9.70 16.56 6.65
N VAL A 43 9.29 16.56 5.38
CA VAL A 43 8.51 17.63 4.77
C VAL A 43 7.18 17.05 4.30
N VAL A 44 6.07 17.62 4.77
CA VAL A 44 4.73 17.23 4.30
C VAL A 44 4.60 17.65 2.83
N ASN A 45 4.21 16.71 1.97
CA ASN A 45 3.93 16.98 0.56
C ASN A 45 2.42 17.21 0.34
N GLU A 46 1.61 16.22 0.70
CA GLU A 46 0.16 16.25 0.46
C GLU A 46 -0.61 15.45 1.51
N MET A 47 -1.94 15.58 1.50
CA MET A 47 -2.84 14.80 2.33
C MET A 47 -4.07 14.34 1.54
N ALA A 48 -4.56 13.15 1.88
CA ALA A 48 -5.78 12.57 1.33
C ALA A 48 -6.79 12.35 2.48
N PRO A 49 -7.90 13.10 2.53
CA PRO A 49 -8.95 12.98 3.55
C PRO A 49 -9.89 11.80 3.25
N ARG A 50 -9.32 10.60 3.14
CA ARG A 50 -10.00 9.33 2.86
C ARG A 50 -9.02 8.16 3.04
N PRO A 51 -9.49 6.90 3.05
CA PRO A 51 -8.62 5.76 2.76
C PRO A 51 -7.77 6.00 1.50
N HIS A 52 -6.54 5.54 1.56
CA HIS A 52 -5.53 5.79 0.56
C HIS A 52 -4.95 4.50 -0.03
N ASN A 53 -4.43 4.59 -1.25
CA ASN A 53 -3.87 3.44 -1.96
C ASN A 53 -2.67 2.86 -1.22
N SER A 54 -1.85 3.72 -0.60
CA SER A 54 -0.71 3.29 0.21
C SER A 54 -1.13 2.51 1.46
N GLY A 55 -2.41 2.60 1.86
CA GLY A 55 -2.96 1.87 3.00
C GLY A 55 -3.61 0.53 2.65
N HIS A 56 -3.68 0.10 1.37
CA HIS A 56 -4.40 -1.14 1.04
C HIS A 56 -3.78 -2.40 1.67
N TYR A 57 -2.46 -2.39 1.93
CA TYR A 57 -1.80 -3.49 2.65
C TYR A 57 -2.45 -3.80 4.02
N THR A 58 -3.10 -2.81 4.65
CA THR A 58 -3.76 -3.00 5.94
C THR A 58 -4.92 -3.98 5.89
N ILE A 59 -5.47 -4.29 4.71
CA ILE A 59 -6.51 -5.32 4.54
C ILE A 59 -5.98 -6.70 4.93
N ASP A 60 -4.77 -7.03 4.51
CA ASP A 60 -4.21 -8.39 4.66
C ASP A 60 -3.12 -8.50 5.74
N ALA A 61 -2.62 -7.37 6.24
CA ALA A 61 -1.44 -7.32 7.11
C ALA A 61 -1.69 -6.71 8.51
N CYS A 62 -2.87 -6.14 8.75
CA CYS A 62 -3.26 -5.54 10.01
C CYS A 62 -4.54 -6.17 10.55
N ASP A 63 -4.71 -6.16 11.88
CA ASP A 63 -5.94 -6.65 12.52
C ASP A 63 -7.16 -5.72 12.37
N ALA A 64 -6.93 -4.47 11.99
CA ALA A 64 -7.95 -3.54 11.50
C ALA A 64 -7.45 -2.85 10.23
N SER A 65 -8.22 -2.96 9.14
CA SER A 65 -7.91 -2.28 7.89
C SER A 65 -8.25 -0.79 7.98
N GLN A 66 -7.68 0.01 7.07
CA GLN A 66 -8.10 1.41 6.93
C GLN A 66 -9.61 1.56 6.66
N PHE A 67 -10.27 0.55 6.08
CA PHE A 67 -11.70 0.60 5.81
C PHE A 67 -12.51 0.31 7.07
N ASP A 68 -12.06 -0.61 7.92
CA ASP A 68 -12.66 -0.85 9.24
C ASP A 68 -12.56 0.42 10.09
N LEU A 69 -11.37 1.04 10.14
CA LEU A 69 -11.16 2.27 10.89
C LEU A 69 -11.97 3.46 10.33
N GLN A 70 -12.20 3.50 9.02
CA GLN A 70 -13.10 4.50 8.43
C GLN A 70 -14.54 4.31 8.93
N VAL A 71 -15.05 3.07 8.94
CA VAL A 71 -16.39 2.77 9.47
C VAL A 71 -16.47 3.15 10.94
N HIS A 72 -15.49 2.78 11.75
CA HIS A 72 -15.48 3.10 13.18
C HIS A 72 -15.50 4.61 13.42
N ALA A 73 -14.67 5.38 12.71
CA ALA A 73 -14.62 6.83 12.82
C ALA A 73 -15.95 7.49 12.43
N MET A 74 -16.53 7.08 11.30
CA MET A 74 -17.78 7.65 10.79
C MET A 74 -19.01 7.28 11.63
N ALA A 75 -19.02 6.08 12.23
CA ALA A 75 -20.12 5.60 13.06
C ALA A 75 -20.00 6.01 14.54
N GLY A 76 -18.94 6.73 14.93
CA GLY A 76 -18.69 7.10 16.33
C GLY A 76 -18.40 5.90 17.23
N LEU A 77 -17.86 4.81 16.66
CA LEU A 77 -17.49 3.60 17.39
C LEU A 77 -16.08 3.73 17.98
N PRO A 78 -15.71 2.89 18.97
CA PRO A 78 -14.35 2.87 19.52
C PRO A 78 -13.30 2.65 18.42
N LEU A 79 -12.24 3.46 18.36
CA LEU A 79 -11.17 3.30 17.37
C LEU A 79 -10.09 2.35 17.92
N PRO A 80 -10.03 1.08 17.49
CA PRO A 80 -8.96 0.19 17.92
C PRO A 80 -7.60 0.69 17.40
N GLN A 81 -6.55 0.51 18.19
CA GLN A 81 -5.19 0.74 17.71
C GLN A 81 -4.80 -0.43 16.79
N PRO A 82 -4.56 -0.19 15.48
CA PRO A 82 -4.23 -1.26 14.55
C PRO A 82 -2.85 -1.81 14.85
N ARG A 83 -2.71 -3.12 14.83
CA ARG A 83 -1.44 -3.85 14.92
C ARG A 83 -1.17 -4.54 13.59
N GLN A 84 -0.03 -4.21 13.00
CA GLN A 84 0.49 -4.95 11.87
C GLN A 84 0.99 -6.32 12.36
N HIS A 85 0.33 -7.40 11.94
CA HIS A 85 0.70 -8.76 12.33
C HIS A 85 1.71 -9.41 11.39
N SER A 86 1.84 -8.91 10.16
CA SER A 86 2.75 -9.46 9.17
C SER A 86 3.43 -8.35 8.35
N PRO A 87 4.74 -8.48 8.06
CA PRO A 87 5.38 -7.73 6.98
C PRO A 87 4.60 -7.84 5.68
N ALA A 88 4.54 -6.74 4.91
CA ALA A 88 3.78 -6.70 3.68
C ALA A 88 4.41 -5.80 2.60
N ILE A 89 4.21 -6.17 1.34
CA ILE A 89 4.44 -5.32 0.16
C ILE A 89 3.17 -5.33 -0.68
N MET A 90 2.71 -4.16 -1.09
CA MET A 90 1.58 -4.02 -1.99
C MET A 90 2.06 -3.58 -3.37
N LEU A 91 1.66 -4.30 -4.41
CA LEU A 91 1.92 -3.99 -5.81
C LEU A 91 0.62 -3.51 -6.47
N ASN A 92 0.65 -2.33 -7.09
CA ASN A 92 -0.49 -1.86 -7.88
C ASN A 92 -0.56 -2.64 -9.21
N LEU A 93 -1.75 -3.10 -9.57
CA LEU A 93 -2.01 -3.70 -10.87
C LEU A 93 -2.63 -2.63 -11.76
N LEU A 94 -1.84 -2.11 -12.70
CA LEU A 94 -2.35 -1.21 -13.74
C LEU A 94 -2.85 -2.03 -14.93
N GLY A 95 -3.71 -1.44 -15.76
CA GLY A 95 -4.26 -2.12 -16.93
C GLY A 95 -3.20 -2.56 -17.93
N ASN A 96 -1.99 -1.98 -17.89
CA ASN A 96 -0.81 -2.45 -18.63
C ASN A 96 -0.52 -3.94 -18.45
N VAL A 97 -0.86 -4.50 -17.29
CA VAL A 97 -0.66 -5.92 -16.98
C VAL A 97 -1.53 -6.84 -17.85
N TRP A 98 -2.60 -6.32 -18.45
CA TRP A 98 -3.49 -7.04 -19.38
C TRP A 98 -3.09 -6.91 -20.85
N PHE A 99 -1.92 -6.36 -21.15
CA PHE A 99 -1.45 -6.23 -22.52
C PHE A 99 -0.11 -6.94 -22.68
N ASP A 100 0.02 -7.73 -23.75
CA ASP A 100 1.30 -8.35 -24.11
C ASP A 100 2.27 -7.32 -24.74
N ALA A 101 3.45 -7.79 -25.15
CA ALA A 101 4.49 -6.93 -25.75
C ALA A 101 4.05 -6.26 -27.07
N ASP A 102 3.08 -6.86 -27.77
CA ASP A 102 2.51 -6.34 -29.02
C ASP A 102 1.25 -5.48 -28.77
N GLY A 103 0.90 -5.25 -27.50
CA GLY A 103 -0.26 -4.46 -27.07
C GLY A 103 -1.60 -5.17 -27.25
N GLN A 104 -1.61 -6.49 -27.44
CA GLN A 104 -2.84 -7.28 -27.50
C GLN A 104 -3.32 -7.62 -26.10
N LEU A 105 -4.65 -7.72 -25.94
CA LEU A 105 -5.25 -8.08 -24.66
C LEU A 105 -4.84 -9.52 -24.30
N GLN A 106 -4.17 -9.68 -23.17
CA GLN A 106 -3.76 -10.95 -22.62
C GLN A 106 -4.10 -10.99 -21.13
N GLU A 107 -4.83 -12.02 -20.70
CA GLU A 107 -5.11 -12.20 -19.28
C GLU A 107 -3.80 -12.55 -18.53
N PRO A 108 -3.54 -11.93 -17.37
CA PRO A 108 -2.35 -12.26 -16.58
C PRO A 108 -2.42 -13.72 -16.10
N ASP A 109 -1.25 -14.35 -15.94
CA ASP A 109 -1.16 -15.72 -15.42
C ASP A 109 -1.44 -15.75 -13.90
N TRP A 110 -2.72 -15.65 -13.55
CA TRP A 110 -3.17 -15.69 -12.16
C TRP A 110 -2.85 -17.00 -11.47
N TYR A 111 -2.78 -18.11 -12.22
CA TYR A 111 -2.42 -19.39 -11.64
C TYR A 111 -0.98 -19.35 -11.10
N ALA A 112 -0.03 -18.88 -11.91
CA ALA A 112 1.36 -18.72 -11.47
C ALA A 112 1.50 -17.71 -10.33
N VAL A 113 0.80 -16.58 -10.40
CA VAL A 113 0.84 -15.53 -9.38
C VAL A 113 0.26 -16.00 -8.05
N LEU A 114 -0.93 -16.61 -8.05
CA LEU A 114 -1.60 -17.09 -6.83
C LEU A 114 -0.95 -18.34 -6.24
N SER A 115 -0.09 -19.02 -7.00
CA SER A 115 0.76 -20.11 -6.48
C SER A 115 1.90 -19.59 -5.59
N LEU A 116 2.17 -18.29 -5.59
CA LEU A 116 3.20 -17.69 -4.73
C LEU A 116 2.71 -17.55 -3.27
N PRO A 117 3.53 -17.92 -2.27
CA PRO A 117 3.10 -17.94 -0.88
C PRO A 117 2.77 -16.52 -0.37
N GLY A 118 1.68 -16.41 0.39
CA GLY A 118 1.29 -15.15 1.04
C GLY A 118 0.75 -14.08 0.09
N THR A 119 0.32 -14.47 -1.11
CA THR A 119 -0.21 -13.57 -2.15
C THR A 119 -1.73 -13.41 -2.04
N HIS A 120 -2.18 -12.17 -1.90
CA HIS A 120 -3.58 -11.79 -1.80
C HIS A 120 -3.94 -10.92 -3.01
N LEU A 121 -4.88 -11.40 -3.84
CA LEU A 121 -5.31 -10.70 -5.04
C LEU A 121 -6.62 -9.95 -4.80
N HIS A 122 -6.58 -8.64 -5.08
CA HIS A 122 -7.72 -7.74 -4.97
C HIS A 122 -7.99 -7.07 -6.32
N LEU A 123 -8.97 -7.59 -7.08
CA LEU A 123 -9.42 -7.00 -8.34
C LEU A 123 -10.66 -6.13 -8.12
N TYR A 124 -10.72 -4.99 -8.80
CA TYR A 124 -11.78 -3.99 -8.59
C TYR A 124 -13.04 -4.20 -9.45
N GLY A 125 -13.17 -5.34 -10.12
CA GLY A 125 -14.33 -5.65 -10.98
C GLY A 125 -14.50 -4.71 -12.17
N LYS A 126 -13.43 -4.06 -12.63
CA LYS A 126 -13.46 -3.15 -13.79
C LYS A 126 -13.52 -3.97 -15.07
N LEU A 127 -14.54 -3.72 -15.90
CA LEU A 127 -14.80 -4.49 -17.12
C LEU A 127 -13.74 -4.35 -18.22
N GLU A 128 -13.01 -3.25 -18.23
CA GLU A 128 -12.05 -2.94 -19.30
C GLU A 128 -10.69 -2.50 -18.75
N ALA A 129 -9.63 -3.20 -19.15
CA ALA A 129 -8.26 -2.76 -18.93
C ALA A 129 -7.90 -1.60 -19.85
N ARG A 130 -7.22 -0.59 -19.30
CA ARG A 130 -6.65 0.53 -20.06
C ARG A 130 -5.29 0.89 -19.49
N ALA A 131 -4.35 1.28 -20.33
CA ALA A 131 -3.03 1.74 -19.88
C ALA A 131 -3.17 2.82 -18.78
N GLY A 132 -2.41 2.68 -17.69
CA GLY A 132 -2.45 3.57 -16.52
C GLY A 132 -3.67 3.42 -15.61
N ARG A 133 -4.72 2.68 -16.00
CA ARG A 133 -5.91 2.48 -15.16
C ARG A 133 -5.58 1.48 -14.04
N LYS A 134 -5.79 1.85 -12.78
CA LYS A 134 -5.69 0.90 -11.66
C LYS A 134 -6.78 -0.17 -11.76
N MET A 135 -6.41 -1.43 -11.96
CA MET A 135 -7.33 -2.58 -12.11
C MET A 135 -7.46 -3.39 -10.83
N GLY A 136 -6.43 -3.36 -9.99
CA GLY A 136 -6.40 -4.06 -8.71
C GLY A 136 -5.12 -3.77 -7.94
N HIS A 137 -4.86 -4.58 -6.93
CA HIS A 137 -3.57 -4.68 -6.28
C HIS A 137 -3.31 -6.13 -5.85
N LEU A 138 -2.02 -6.44 -5.66
CA LEU A 138 -1.58 -7.59 -4.90
C LEU A 138 -1.04 -7.12 -3.55
N THR A 139 -1.36 -7.83 -2.48
CA THR A 139 -0.63 -7.74 -1.22
C THR A 139 0.13 -9.03 -1.01
N ILE A 140 1.43 -8.93 -0.74
CA ILE A 140 2.28 -10.06 -0.39
C ILE A 140 2.58 -9.94 1.09
N THR A 141 2.28 -10.98 1.86
CA THR A 141 2.54 -11.09 3.30
C THR A 141 3.47 -12.26 3.59
N GLY A 142 4.20 -12.23 4.69
CA GLY A 142 5.14 -13.29 5.02
C GLY A 142 5.71 -13.17 6.43
N PRO A 143 6.58 -14.12 6.86
CA PRO A 143 7.14 -14.13 8.20
C PRO A 143 8.16 -13.00 8.45
N ASP A 144 8.81 -12.50 7.40
CA ASP A 144 9.83 -11.46 7.47
C ASP A 144 9.88 -10.62 6.19
N VAL A 145 10.54 -9.47 6.25
CA VAL A 145 10.64 -8.54 5.10
C VAL A 145 11.39 -9.15 3.90
N ALA A 146 12.39 -10.02 4.15
CA ALA A 146 13.22 -10.58 3.09
C ALA A 146 12.42 -11.58 2.23
N SER A 147 11.65 -12.46 2.86
CA SER A 147 10.75 -13.39 2.20
C SER A 147 9.68 -12.66 1.38
N VAL A 148 9.04 -11.63 1.96
CA VAL A 148 8.05 -10.79 1.26
C VAL A 148 8.66 -10.10 0.04
N LYS A 149 9.87 -9.54 0.16
CA LYS A 149 10.58 -8.94 -0.99
C LYS A 149 10.85 -9.96 -2.09
N THR A 150 11.31 -11.16 -1.74
CA THR A 150 11.56 -12.24 -2.71
C THR A 150 10.31 -12.62 -3.47
N VAL A 151 9.19 -12.81 -2.77
CA VAL A 151 7.92 -13.16 -3.40
C VAL A 151 7.36 -12.01 -4.24
N ALA A 152 7.41 -10.77 -3.74
CA ALA A 152 6.95 -9.61 -4.48
C ALA A 152 7.74 -9.40 -5.78
N ARG A 153 9.06 -9.63 -5.78
CA ARG A 153 9.88 -9.62 -7.01
C ARG A 153 9.42 -10.67 -8.00
N ARG A 154 9.19 -11.90 -7.52
CA ARG A 154 8.70 -12.97 -8.39
C ARG A 154 7.32 -12.66 -8.97
N ALA A 155 6.41 -12.09 -8.18
CA ALA A 155 5.10 -11.66 -8.65
C ALA A 155 5.22 -10.53 -9.69
N ALA A 156 6.10 -9.56 -9.46
CA ALA A 156 6.37 -8.47 -10.40
C ALA A 156 6.91 -8.98 -11.74
N GLU A 157 7.84 -9.94 -11.72
CA GLU A 157 8.37 -10.60 -12.93
C GLU A 157 7.26 -11.31 -13.72
N LEU A 158 6.42 -12.11 -13.05
CA LEU A 158 5.31 -12.83 -13.69
C LEU A 158 4.29 -11.88 -14.34
N LEU A 159 4.15 -10.67 -13.80
CA LEU A 159 3.19 -9.66 -14.25
C LEU A 159 3.80 -8.59 -15.16
N GLY A 160 5.10 -8.70 -15.50
CA GLY A 160 5.79 -7.69 -16.31
C GLY A 160 5.79 -6.29 -15.69
N LEU A 161 5.72 -6.19 -14.36
CA LEU A 161 5.77 -4.90 -13.66
C LEU A 161 7.19 -4.32 -13.73
N PRO A 162 7.35 -2.98 -13.78
CA PRO A 162 8.68 -2.37 -13.72
C PRO A 162 9.43 -2.84 -12.48
N GLY A 163 10.72 -3.15 -12.66
CA GLY A 163 11.55 -3.85 -11.67
C GLY A 163 11.52 -3.22 -10.27
N LEU A 164 11.42 -4.08 -9.25
CA LEU A 164 11.47 -3.68 -7.83
C LEU A 164 12.91 -3.40 -7.34
N ASP A 165 13.82 -3.05 -8.24
CA ASP A 165 15.25 -2.84 -7.93
C ASP A 165 15.49 -1.64 -6.99
N ALA A 166 14.44 -0.88 -6.70
CA ALA A 166 14.42 0.24 -5.76
C ALA A 166 13.77 -0.07 -4.38
N ILE A 167 13.39 -1.33 -4.08
CA ILE A 167 12.77 -1.71 -2.78
C ILE A 167 13.76 -2.29 -1.76
#